data_AF-A0A7S4S7G6-F1
#
_entry.id   AF-A0A7S4S7G6-F1
#
_cell.length_a   1.000
_cell.length_b   1.000
_cell.length_c   1.000
_cell.angle_alpha   90.00
_cell.angle_beta   90.00
_cell.angle_gamma   90.00
#
_symmetry.space_group_name_H-M   'P 1'
#
loop_
_entity.id
_entity.type
_entity.pdbx_description
1 polymer ?
#
loop_
_entity_poly.entity_id
_entity_poly.type
_entity_poly.pdbx_seq_one_letter_code
_entity_poly.pdbx_strand_id
1 'polypeptide(L)'
;MRCPIEREVSLFYHRQKVMLEEEQKNKKKGTYQNITIEEYAEKGLGTSNLLVRMLTKPNSGQEEGGVTRDDLEIAKLMLQRKCLIGLTARMEESIIGFDRYFGWYDENALETNKCRKNLVEHGLSTHTHPRVSEGSDVWDLFHKKNELDMELYEFALDLYQEQREKIQMGNMNTAR
;
A
#
# COMPACT_ATOMS: atom_id res chain seq x y z
N MET A 1 -4.23 1.73 -0.49
CA MET A 1 -3.50 1.15 0.65
C MET A 1 -3.28 -0.33 0.41
N ARG A 2 -2.16 -0.83 0.92
CA ARG A 2 -1.73 -2.23 0.82
C ARG A 2 -1.35 -2.69 2.23
N CYS A 3 -1.55 -3.97 2.52
CA CYS A 3 -1.08 -4.56 3.78
C CYS A 3 0.41 -4.21 3.99
N PRO A 4 0.80 -3.68 5.17
CA PRO A 4 2.18 -3.27 5.45
C PRO A 4 3.19 -4.40 5.27
N ILE A 5 2.84 -5.63 5.65
CA ILE A 5 3.72 -6.79 5.47
C ILE A 5 3.92 -7.09 3.98
N GLU A 6 2.82 -7.19 3.22
CA GLU A 6 2.91 -7.40 1.77
C GLU A 6 3.68 -6.29 1.06
N ARG A 7 3.57 -5.04 1.56
CA ARG A 7 4.33 -3.90 1.08
C ARG A 7 5.82 -4.08 1.32
N GLU A 8 6.25 -4.49 2.52
CA GLU A 8 7.66 -4.76 2.81
C GLU A 8 8.23 -5.91 1.98
N VAL A 9 7.49 -7.02 1.88
CA VAL A 9 7.89 -8.16 1.03
C VAL A 9 8.05 -7.71 -0.42
N SER A 10 7.07 -6.97 -0.94
CA SER A 10 7.14 -6.46 -2.32
C SER A 10 8.30 -5.49 -2.53
N LEU A 11 8.60 -4.63 -1.55
CA LEU A 11 9.70 -3.69 -1.59
C LEU A 11 11.06 -4.42 -1.60
N PHE A 12 11.21 -5.48 -0.80
CA PHE A 12 12.40 -6.32 -0.78
C PHE A 12 12.71 -6.91 -2.17
N TYR A 13 11.75 -7.62 -2.76
CA TYR A 13 11.94 -8.25 -4.07
C TYR A 13 12.13 -7.22 -5.20
N HIS A 14 11.44 -6.07 -5.12
CA HIS A 14 11.67 -4.98 -6.06
C HIS A 14 13.11 -4.45 -5.97
N ARG A 15 13.63 -4.21 -4.77
CA ARG A 15 15.02 -3.76 -4.56
C ARG A 15 16.04 -4.78 -5.05
N GLN A 16 15.84 -6.08 -4.78
CA GLN A 16 16.72 -7.11 -5.31
C GLN A 16 16.76 -7.08 -6.84
N LYS A 17 15.61 -6.98 -7.51
CA LYS A 17 15.53 -6.90 -8.97
C LYS A 17 16.25 -5.66 -9.51
N VAL A 18 15.97 -4.48 -8.98
CA VAL A 18 16.61 -3.22 -9.42
C VAL A 18 18.13 -3.31 -9.27
N MET A 19 18.62 -3.84 -8.14
CA MET A 19 20.06 -3.98 -7.89
C MET A 19 20.72 -5.00 -8.84
N LEU A 20 20.03 -6.09 -9.20
CA LEU A 20 20.49 -7.03 -10.23
C LEU A 20 20.63 -6.35 -11.60
N GLU A 21 19.64 -5.54 -12.00
CA GLU A 21 19.67 -4.79 -13.25
C GLU A 21 20.78 -3.72 -13.27
N GLU A 22 21.00 -3.03 -12.15
CA GLU A 22 22.06 -2.03 -12.02
C GLU A 22 23.46 -2.65 -12.05
N GLU A 23 23.67 -3.81 -11.42
CA GLU A 23 24.97 -4.50 -11.49
C GLU A 23 25.27 -4.95 -12.93
N GLN A 24 24.28 -5.52 -13.65
CA GLN A 24 24.46 -5.90 -15.05
C GLN A 24 24.88 -4.71 -15.92
N LYS A 25 24.37 -3.51 -15.62
CA LYS A 25 24.72 -2.27 -16.32
C LYS A 25 26.07 -1.69 -15.87
N ASN A 26 26.37 -1.70 -14.57
CA ASN A 26 27.44 -0.90 -13.98
C ASN A 26 28.63 -1.71 -13.43
N LYS A 27 28.60 -3.06 -13.48
CA LYS A 27 29.61 -3.98 -12.92
C LYS A 27 30.01 -3.71 -11.45
N LYS A 28 29.13 -3.08 -10.68
CA LYS A 28 29.31 -2.83 -9.24
C LYS A 28 28.42 -3.77 -8.44
N LYS A 29 29.00 -4.60 -7.58
CA LYS A 29 28.27 -5.47 -6.65
C LYS A 29 27.43 -4.62 -5.70
N GLY A 30 26.10 -4.77 -5.78
CA GLY A 30 25.16 -4.13 -4.87
C GLY A 30 25.11 -4.84 -3.51
N THR A 31 24.88 -4.09 -2.43
CA THR A 31 24.89 -4.55 -1.03
C THR A 31 23.75 -5.52 -0.67
N TYR A 32 22.76 -5.71 -1.55
CA TYR A 32 21.49 -6.41 -1.27
C TYR A 32 21.25 -7.69 -2.09
N GLN A 33 22.14 -8.05 -3.02
CA GLN A 33 21.90 -9.18 -3.94
C GLN A 33 21.88 -10.55 -3.27
N ASN A 34 22.57 -10.70 -2.14
CA ASN A 34 22.78 -12.00 -1.49
C ASN A 34 22.12 -12.11 -0.12
N ILE A 35 21.34 -11.11 0.31
CA ILE A 35 20.60 -11.23 1.56
C ILE A 35 19.27 -11.95 1.28
N THR A 36 18.91 -12.88 2.13
CA THR A 36 17.59 -13.51 2.09
C THR A 36 16.55 -12.58 2.73
N ILE A 37 15.27 -12.91 2.62
CA ILE A 37 14.21 -12.12 3.26
C ILE A 37 14.27 -12.25 4.79
N GLU A 38 14.73 -13.39 5.29
CA GLU A 38 15.03 -13.66 6.70
C GLU A 38 16.12 -12.70 7.19
N GLU A 39 17.27 -12.66 6.53
CA GLU A 39 18.34 -11.73 6.89
C GLU A 39 17.90 -10.26 6.80
N TYR A 40 17.06 -9.93 5.81
CA TYR A 40 16.51 -8.59 5.66
C TYR A 40 15.63 -8.20 6.85
N ALA A 41 14.78 -9.12 7.31
CA ALA A 41 13.93 -8.92 8.48
C ALA A 41 14.75 -8.87 9.78
N GLU A 42 15.68 -9.80 9.98
CA GLU A 42 16.53 -9.90 11.17
C GLU A 42 17.43 -8.68 11.36
N LYS A 43 18.04 -8.19 10.28
CA LYS A 43 18.86 -6.97 10.30
C LYS A 43 18.02 -5.70 10.48
N GLY A 44 16.70 -5.83 10.57
CA GLY A 44 15.78 -4.69 10.67
C GLY A 44 15.91 -3.76 9.47
N LEU A 45 16.19 -4.28 8.27
CA LEU A 45 16.25 -3.50 7.04
C LEU A 45 14.84 -3.18 6.53
N GLY A 46 14.72 -2.24 5.60
CA GLY A 46 13.41 -1.80 5.08
C GLY A 46 12.79 -0.66 5.87
N THR A 47 11.50 -0.43 5.65
CA THR A 47 10.82 0.71 6.26
C THR A 47 10.11 0.33 7.57
N SER A 48 9.92 1.31 8.44
CA SER A 48 9.15 1.16 9.68
C SER A 48 8.06 2.23 9.71
N ASN A 49 6.82 1.80 9.87
CA ASN A 49 5.63 2.65 10.01
C ASN A 49 5.59 3.76 8.92
N LEU A 50 5.84 3.36 7.67
CA LEU A 50 6.03 4.28 6.55
C LEU A 50 4.78 5.10 6.26
N LEU A 51 3.59 4.48 6.28
CA LEU A 51 2.35 5.19 5.97
C LEU A 51 2.02 6.21 7.06
N VAL A 52 2.13 5.83 8.32
CA VAL A 52 1.95 6.76 9.44
C VAL A 52 2.95 7.93 9.33
N ARG A 53 4.23 7.64 9.04
CA ARG A 53 5.26 8.68 8.86
C ARG A 53 4.95 9.60 7.69
N MET A 54 4.56 9.07 6.53
CA MET A 54 4.25 9.88 5.35
C MET A 54 3.07 10.82 5.58
N LEU A 55 2.06 10.39 6.35
CA LEU A 55 0.89 11.21 6.67
C LEU A 55 1.22 12.31 7.68
N THR A 56 2.02 11.99 8.72
CA THR A 56 2.22 12.90 9.86
C THR A 56 3.49 13.74 9.78
N LYS A 57 4.54 13.21 9.17
CA LYS A 57 5.88 13.80 9.13
C LYS A 57 6.50 13.69 7.73
N PRO A 58 5.85 14.24 6.67
CA PRO A 58 6.29 14.07 5.28
C PRO A 58 7.69 14.63 4.98
N ASN A 59 8.18 15.56 5.82
CA ASN A 59 9.51 16.17 5.68
C ASN A 59 10.56 15.57 6.62
N SER A 60 10.24 14.53 7.41
CA SER A 60 11.19 13.86 8.28
C SER A 60 11.93 12.74 7.51
N GLY A 61 13.25 12.67 7.67
CA GLY A 61 14.01 11.51 7.22
C GLY A 61 13.58 10.24 7.97
N GLN A 62 13.93 9.05 7.46
CA GLN A 62 13.60 7.78 8.14
C GLN A 62 14.15 7.68 9.56
N GLU A 63 15.21 8.43 9.86
CA GLU A 63 15.95 8.39 11.13
C GLU A 63 15.54 9.50 12.13
N GLU A 64 14.86 10.55 11.68
CA GLU A 64 14.48 11.67 12.57
C GLU A 64 13.16 11.38 13.30
N GLY A 65 13.20 11.45 14.63
CA GLY A 65 12.03 11.68 15.50
C GLY A 65 11.07 10.51 15.74
N GLY A 66 11.37 9.30 15.26
CA GLY A 66 10.51 8.11 15.43
C GLY A 66 9.07 8.28 14.91
N VAL A 67 8.28 7.20 14.96
CA VAL A 67 6.81 7.29 14.79
C VAL A 67 6.20 6.90 16.12
N THR A 68 5.33 7.76 16.64
CA THR A 68 4.71 7.61 17.96
C THR A 68 3.24 7.22 17.82
N ARG A 69 2.61 6.88 18.95
CA ARG A 69 1.17 6.60 18.98
C ARG A 69 0.32 7.82 18.63
N ASP A 70 0.76 9.02 19.03
CA ASP A 70 0.07 10.26 18.67
C ASP A 70 0.08 10.49 17.15
N ASP A 71 1.20 10.13 16.49
CA ASP A 71 1.29 10.15 15.03
C ASP A 71 0.27 9.19 14.39
N LEU A 72 0.05 8.01 14.96
CA LEU A 72 -0.99 7.09 14.48
C LEU A 72 -2.38 7.71 14.56
N GLU A 73 -2.74 8.34 15.68
CA GLU A 73 -4.06 8.94 15.85
C GLU A 73 -4.26 10.13 14.89
N ILE A 74 -3.22 10.93 14.65
CA ILE A 74 -3.24 11.98 13.62
C ILE A 74 -3.40 11.36 12.22
N ALA A 75 -2.68 10.29 11.91
CA ALA A 75 -2.79 9.59 10.63
C ALA A 75 -4.21 9.05 10.38
N LYS A 76 -4.84 8.44 11.40
CA LYS A 76 -6.25 7.99 11.34
C LYS A 76 -7.19 9.16 11.04
N LEU A 77 -7.01 10.30 11.71
CA LEU A 77 -7.81 11.51 11.44
C LEU A 77 -7.62 12.04 10.02
N MET A 78 -6.40 11.97 9.48
CA MET A 78 -6.14 12.35 8.09
C MET A 78 -6.86 11.42 7.12
N LEU A 79 -6.75 10.09 7.30
CA LEU A 79 -7.45 9.13 6.46
C LEU A 79 -8.95 9.36 6.48
N GLN A 80 -9.54 9.51 7.68
CA GLN A 80 -10.98 9.68 7.84
C GLN A 80 -11.51 10.97 7.19
N ARG A 81 -10.77 12.09 7.33
CA ARG A 81 -11.28 13.41 6.95
C ARG A 81 -10.86 13.88 5.56
N LYS A 82 -9.75 13.36 5.04
CA LYS A 82 -9.11 13.91 3.84
C LYS A 82 -8.88 12.90 2.73
N CYS A 83 -9.06 11.60 2.98
CA CYS A 83 -8.74 10.57 2.01
C CYS A 83 -9.98 9.77 1.60
N LEU A 84 -10.09 9.53 0.30
CA LEU A 84 -10.87 8.44 -0.24
C LEU A 84 -9.96 7.20 -0.31
N ILE A 85 -10.35 6.13 0.38
CA ILE A 85 -9.53 4.94 0.54
C ILE A 85 -9.79 4.00 -0.64
N GLY A 86 -8.71 3.46 -1.21
CA GLY A 86 -8.74 2.32 -2.11
C GLY A 86 -7.78 1.24 -1.61
N LEU A 87 -8.02 -0.02 -1.94
CA LEU A 87 -7.20 -1.16 -1.51
C LEU A 87 -6.55 -1.84 -2.71
N THR A 88 -5.26 -2.14 -2.62
CA THR A 88 -4.56 -2.83 -3.72
C THR A 88 -5.10 -4.24 -3.95
N ALA A 89 -5.55 -4.93 -2.90
CA ALA A 89 -6.18 -6.25 -2.99
C ALA A 89 -7.58 -6.21 -3.63
N ARG A 90 -8.16 -5.01 -3.79
CA ARG A 90 -9.47 -4.74 -4.40
C ARG A 90 -9.32 -3.59 -5.41
N MET A 91 -8.26 -3.61 -6.23
CA MET A 91 -7.92 -2.46 -7.07
C MET A 91 -9.04 -2.09 -8.03
N GLU A 92 -9.61 -3.06 -8.74
CA GLU A 92 -10.71 -2.84 -9.68
C GLU A 92 -11.91 -2.18 -8.99
N GLU A 93 -12.35 -2.72 -7.86
CA GLU A 93 -13.44 -2.15 -7.05
C GLU A 93 -13.09 -0.75 -6.53
N SER A 94 -11.83 -0.51 -6.18
CA SER A 94 -11.36 0.78 -5.68
C SER A 94 -11.41 1.85 -6.77
N ILE A 95 -10.98 1.53 -8.00
CA ILE A 95 -11.06 2.45 -9.14
C ILE A 95 -12.52 2.76 -9.47
N ILE A 96 -13.41 1.75 -9.44
CA ILE A 96 -14.86 1.98 -9.60
C ILE A 96 -15.40 2.89 -8.49
N GLY A 97 -14.98 2.68 -7.24
CA GLY A 97 -15.35 3.54 -6.12
C GLY A 97 -14.91 4.99 -6.32
N PHE A 98 -13.69 5.21 -6.81
CA PHE A 98 -13.17 6.54 -7.11
C PHE A 98 -13.97 7.22 -8.20
N ASP A 99 -14.24 6.53 -9.31
CA ASP A 99 -15.02 7.10 -10.40
C ASP A 99 -16.42 7.48 -9.96
N ARG A 100 -17.07 6.66 -9.13
CA ARG A 100 -18.39 6.98 -8.58
C ARG A 100 -18.33 8.19 -7.67
N TYR A 101 -17.33 8.27 -6.79
CA TYR A 101 -17.17 9.39 -5.88
C TYR A 101 -16.94 10.72 -6.61
N PHE A 102 -16.11 10.73 -7.67
CA PHE A 102 -15.80 11.93 -8.44
C PHE A 102 -16.78 12.22 -9.59
N GLY A 103 -17.77 11.35 -9.82
CA GLY A 103 -18.75 11.50 -10.91
C GLY A 103 -18.20 11.19 -12.31
N TRP A 104 -17.11 10.40 -12.38
CA TRP A 104 -16.52 9.93 -13.65
C TRP A 104 -17.11 8.60 -14.12
N TYR A 105 -17.92 7.94 -13.29
CA TYR A 105 -18.50 6.65 -13.62
C TYR A 105 -19.60 6.77 -14.66
N ASP A 106 -19.36 6.23 -15.85
CA ASP A 106 -20.36 6.04 -16.91
C ASP A 106 -20.38 4.56 -17.32
N GLU A 107 -21.51 3.91 -17.06
CA GLU A 107 -21.72 2.50 -17.40
C GLU A 107 -21.70 2.25 -18.91
N ASN A 108 -22.10 3.24 -19.70
CA ASN A 108 -22.21 3.13 -21.15
C ASN A 108 -20.90 3.48 -21.89
N ALA A 109 -19.89 4.00 -21.18
CA ALA A 109 -18.59 4.35 -21.75
C ALA A 109 -17.71 3.10 -21.96
N LEU A 110 -18.01 2.32 -23.00
CA LEU A 110 -17.34 1.05 -23.32
C LEU A 110 -15.81 1.17 -23.39
N GLU A 111 -15.29 2.23 -24.01
CA GLU A 111 -13.84 2.46 -24.13
C GLU A 111 -13.19 2.80 -22.78
N THR A 112 -13.88 3.57 -21.93
CA THR A 112 -13.42 3.85 -20.55
C THR A 112 -13.37 2.57 -19.72
N ASN A 113 -14.37 1.69 -19.86
CA ASN A 113 -14.40 0.41 -19.17
C ASN A 113 -13.30 -0.55 -19.65
N LYS A 114 -13.00 -0.59 -20.96
CA LYS A 114 -11.85 -1.33 -21.49
C LYS A 114 -10.52 -0.78 -20.95
N CYS A 115 -10.35 0.54 -20.94
CA CYS A 115 -9.14 1.18 -20.42
C CYS A 115 -8.93 0.84 -18.94
N ARG A 116 -9.99 0.92 -18.12
CA ARG A 116 -9.98 0.55 -16.71
C ARG A 116 -9.51 -0.89 -16.50
N LYS A 117 -10.08 -1.83 -17.25
CA LYS A 117 -9.72 -3.24 -17.16
C LYS A 117 -8.25 -3.47 -17.55
N ASN A 118 -7.80 -2.87 -18.66
CA ASN A 118 -6.39 -2.91 -19.05
C ASN A 118 -5.45 -2.31 -18.01
N LEU A 119 -5.85 -1.22 -17.34
CA LEU A 119 -5.05 -0.60 -16.29
C LEU A 119 -4.87 -1.56 -15.09
N VAL A 120 -5.93 -2.27 -14.70
CA VAL A 120 -5.87 -3.26 -13.61
C VAL A 120 -5.04 -4.48 -14.02
N GLU A 121 -5.22 -4.99 -15.24
CA GLU A 121 -4.58 -6.23 -15.72
C GLU A 121 -3.10 -6.03 -16.10
N HIS A 122 -2.74 -4.87 -16.63
CA HIS A 122 -1.42 -4.64 -17.24
C HIS A 122 -0.69 -3.39 -16.72
N GLY A 123 -1.40 -2.43 -16.13
CA GLY A 123 -0.80 -1.19 -15.63
C GLY A 123 -0.11 -1.34 -14.27
N LEU A 124 -0.39 -2.42 -13.54
CA LEU A 124 0.23 -2.70 -12.27
C LEU A 124 1.45 -3.60 -12.48
N SER A 125 2.60 -3.16 -11.97
CA SER A 125 3.81 -3.96 -11.93
C SER A 125 3.67 -5.06 -10.86
N THR A 126 2.87 -6.08 -11.15
CA THR A 126 2.64 -7.25 -10.30
C THR A 126 3.78 -8.24 -10.49
N HIS A 127 4.98 -7.88 -10.03
CA HIS A 127 6.03 -8.86 -9.91
C HIS A 127 5.58 -9.94 -8.92
N THR A 128 5.44 -11.17 -9.42
CA THR A 128 5.16 -12.31 -8.56
C THR A 128 6.37 -12.53 -7.66
N HIS A 129 6.10 -12.52 -6.35
CA HIS A 129 7.09 -12.81 -5.35
C HIS A 129 6.50 -13.78 -4.33
N PRO A 130 7.34 -14.58 -3.64
CA PRO A 130 6.91 -15.38 -2.52
C PRO A 130 6.13 -14.54 -1.50
N ARG A 131 5.06 -15.13 -0.96
CA ARG A 131 4.36 -14.57 0.19
C ARG A 131 5.02 -15.07 1.46
N VAL A 132 5.01 -14.24 2.48
CA VAL A 132 5.39 -14.63 3.83
C VAL A 132 4.13 -15.04 4.57
N SER A 133 4.13 -16.22 5.16
CA SER A 133 2.98 -16.74 5.91
C SER A 133 2.83 -16.00 7.24
N GLU A 134 1.59 -15.69 7.60
CA GLU A 134 1.25 -15.14 8.91
C GLU A 134 1.73 -16.07 10.04
N GLY A 135 2.32 -15.49 11.09
CA GLY A 135 2.91 -16.22 12.22
C GLY A 135 4.26 -16.91 11.93
N SER A 136 4.89 -16.64 10.78
CA SER A 136 6.31 -17.01 10.57
C SER A 136 7.26 -15.97 11.17
N ASP A 137 8.50 -16.35 11.47
CA ASP A 137 9.50 -15.44 12.07
C ASP A 137 9.68 -14.15 11.26
N VAL A 138 9.74 -14.25 9.93
CA VAL A 138 9.84 -13.10 9.03
C VAL A 138 8.61 -12.20 9.13
N TRP A 139 7.41 -12.80 9.24
CA TRP A 139 6.17 -12.05 9.40
C TRP A 139 6.16 -11.29 10.71
N ASP A 140 6.51 -11.96 11.82
CA ASP A 140 6.52 -11.37 13.16
C ASP A 140 7.51 -10.21 13.25
N LEU A 141 8.69 -10.35 12.64
CA LEU A 141 9.69 -9.29 12.57
C LEU A 141 9.18 -8.07 11.77
N PHE A 142 8.56 -8.28 10.61
CA PHE A 142 7.98 -7.19 9.84
C PHE A 142 6.77 -6.56 10.52
N HIS A 143 5.94 -7.37 11.17
CA HIS A 143 4.77 -6.93 11.92
C HIS A 143 5.19 -6.02 13.07
N LYS A 144 6.11 -6.47 13.91
CA LYS A 144 6.66 -5.67 15.00
C LYS A 144 7.27 -4.36 14.49
N LYS A 145 7.99 -4.39 13.38
CA LYS A 145 8.60 -3.19 12.79
C LYS A 145 7.58 -2.19 12.23
N ASN A 146 6.39 -2.66 11.86
CA ASN A 146 5.32 -1.88 11.21
C ASN A 146 4.01 -1.91 12.02
N GLU A 147 4.07 -2.05 13.34
CA GLU A 147 2.90 -2.23 14.20
C GLU A 147 1.87 -1.10 14.05
N LEU A 148 2.32 0.15 13.93
CA LEU A 148 1.41 1.30 13.78
C LEU A 148 0.83 1.37 12.37
N ASP A 149 1.62 0.98 11.35
CA ASP A 149 1.13 0.83 9.98
C ASP A 149 0.08 -0.29 9.89
N MET A 150 0.23 -1.37 10.66
CA MET A 150 -0.74 -2.48 10.73
C MET A 150 -2.07 -1.99 11.30
N GLU A 151 -2.05 -1.29 12.44
CA GLU A 151 -3.25 -0.71 13.02
C GLU A 151 -3.89 0.38 12.15
N LEU A 152 -3.08 1.19 11.48
CA LEU A 152 -3.57 2.16 10.50
C LEU A 152 -4.24 1.45 9.31
N TYR A 153 -3.69 0.32 8.87
CA TYR A 153 -4.24 -0.46 7.77
C TYR A 153 -5.58 -1.10 8.15
N GLU A 154 -5.71 -1.68 9.34
CA GLU A 154 -6.99 -2.19 9.86
C GLU A 154 -8.06 -1.10 9.90
N PHE A 155 -7.71 0.05 10.47
CA PHE A 155 -8.60 1.22 10.46
C PHE A 155 -9.00 1.66 9.04
N ALA A 156 -8.06 1.58 8.09
CA ALA A 156 -8.35 1.91 6.69
C ALA A 156 -9.25 0.88 6.00
N LEU A 157 -9.24 -0.40 6.41
CA LEU A 157 -10.18 -1.41 5.91
C LEU A 157 -11.61 -1.08 6.32
N ASP A 158 -11.81 -0.69 7.58
CA ASP A 158 -13.12 -0.27 8.08
C ASP A 158 -13.61 0.99 7.35
N LEU A 159 -12.74 2.01 7.23
CA LEU A 159 -13.06 3.22 6.47
C LEU A 159 -13.40 2.94 5.01
N TYR A 160 -12.67 2.04 4.36
CA TYR A 160 -12.94 1.64 2.98
C TYR A 160 -14.35 1.07 2.84
N GLN A 161 -14.75 0.19 3.76
CA GLN A 161 -16.08 -0.40 3.76
C GLN A 161 -17.16 0.66 3.99
N GLU A 162 -16.99 1.54 4.98
CA GLU A 162 -17.91 2.64 5.24
C GLU A 162 -18.06 3.58 4.03
N GLN A 163 -16.95 3.96 3.40
CA GLN A 163 -16.95 4.84 2.24
C GLN A 163 -17.66 4.19 1.05
N ARG A 164 -17.44 2.89 0.82
CA ARG A 164 -18.13 2.13 -0.22
C ARG A 164 -19.64 2.09 -0.04
N GLU A 165 -20.12 1.88 1.17
CA GLU A 165 -21.54 1.88 1.49
C GLU A 165 -22.16 3.26 1.25
N LYS A 166 -21.49 4.32 1.74
CA LYS A 166 -21.93 5.71 1.54
C LYS A 166 -22.00 6.10 0.06
N ILE A 167 -21.00 5.72 -0.74
CA ILE A 167 -20.97 6.00 -2.18
C ILE A 167 -22.10 5.24 -2.91
N GLN A 168 -22.35 3.98 -2.54
CA GLN A 168 -23.44 3.19 -3.12
C GLN A 168 -24.83 3.76 -2.77
N MET A 169 -25.06 4.14 -1.51
CA MET A 169 -26.32 4.74 -1.06
C MET A 169 -26.52 6.17 -1.59
N GLY A 170 -25.46 6.97 -1.66
CA GLY A 170 -25.49 8.33 -2.19
C GLY A 170 -25.95 8.38 -3.64
N ASN A 171 -25.51 7.40 -4.45
CA ASN A 171 -25.94 7.26 -5.85
C ASN A 171 -27.41 6.84 -6.01
N MET A 172 -28.07 6.27 -4.99
CA MET A 172 -29.51 5.99 -5.05
C MET A 172 -30.36 7.26 -4.85
N ASN A 173 -29.82 8.29 -4.18
CA ASN A 173 -30.55 9.51 -3.85
C ASN A 173 -30.42 10.63 -4.90
N THR A 174 -29.52 10.49 -5.88
CA THR A 174 -29.31 11.44 -6.98
C THR A 174 -30.03 11.05 -8.27
N ALA A 175 -30.84 9.98 -8.26
CA ALA A 175 -31.80 9.70 -9.33
C ALA A 175 -33.08 10.54 -9.13
N ARG A 176 -33.00 11.84 -9.43
CA ARG A 176 -34.15 12.74 -9.60
C ARG A 176 -33.97 13.61 -10.83
#